data_AF-H2XN29-F1
#
_entry.id   AF-H2XN29-F1
#
_cell.length_a   1.000
_cell.length_b   1.000
_cell.length_c   1.000
_cell.angle_alpha   90.00
_cell.angle_beta   90.00
_cell.angle_gamma   90.00
#
_symmetry.space_group_name_H-M   'P 1'
#
loop_
_entity.id
_entity.type
_entity.pdbx_description
1 polymer ?
#
loop_
_entity_poly.entity_id
_entity_poly.type
_entity_poly.pdbx_seq_one_letter_code
_entity_poly.pdbx_strand_id
1 'polypeptide(L)'
;MAETEKMHLKIIEGCRLPVKRDLEGQYEWHLAEVLSTRENNGNCMYYVHYVDFNKRLDEWVAKDRVDLSKIQLPKKEKSSHKRSADSRPCSPDREVIVNGITHSDCQPAVKKAPNKFPRKRKIVDGTSDEVDSQESEAAPRQTGSMTVHVNEDKVSRIKNINCIEVGKYRLKPWYFSPYPIELTKYSIVYLCEWCLKYVKSITCLQRHLAKCQLRYPPGNEIYRKSNISFFEIDGRKNKSYAQNLCLLAKCFLDHKTLYYDTDPFLFYVMTEYD
;
A
#
# COMPACT_ATOMS: atom_id res chain seq x y z
N MET A 1 7.05 58.36 -3.46
CA MET A 1 6.56 57.26 -4.31
C MET A 1 7.22 55.99 -3.79
N ALA A 2 6.51 55.26 -2.93
CA ALA A 2 7.02 54.04 -2.32
C ALA A 2 6.80 52.88 -3.30
N GLU A 3 7.90 52.36 -3.85
CA GLU A 3 7.91 51.09 -4.57
C GLU A 3 7.42 50.01 -3.63
N THR A 4 6.22 49.50 -3.91
CA THR A 4 5.65 48.37 -3.19
C THR A 4 6.47 47.14 -3.61
N GLU A 5 7.34 46.68 -2.72
CA GLU A 5 7.94 45.35 -2.80
C GLU A 5 6.80 44.32 -2.87
N LYS A 6 6.38 43.96 -4.09
CA LYS A 6 5.64 42.73 -4.33
C LYS A 6 6.61 41.61 -3.98
N MET A 7 6.57 41.16 -2.73
CA MET A 7 7.08 39.84 -2.36
C MET A 7 6.56 38.87 -3.41
N HIS A 8 7.47 38.33 -4.22
CA HIS A 8 7.18 37.18 -5.06
C HIS A 8 6.92 36.01 -4.10
N LEU A 9 5.68 35.93 -3.61
CA LEU A 9 5.20 34.84 -2.77
C LEU A 9 5.27 33.56 -3.60
N LYS A 10 6.37 32.83 -3.41
CA LYS A 10 6.58 31.55 -4.03
C LYS A 10 5.73 30.53 -3.28
N ILE A 11 4.83 29.88 -4.00
CA ILE A 11 4.09 28.74 -3.44
C ILE A 11 5.11 27.66 -3.09
N ILE A 12 5.10 27.21 -1.84
CA ILE A 12 5.91 26.08 -1.36
C ILE A 12 4.99 24.93 -0.97
N GLU A 13 5.51 23.70 -0.99
CA GLU A 13 4.78 22.52 -0.53
C GLU A 13 4.35 22.68 0.94
N GLY A 14 3.14 22.24 1.26
CA GLY A 14 2.48 22.41 2.56
C GLY A 14 1.77 23.74 2.77
N CYS A 15 1.82 24.67 1.80
CA CYS A 15 0.99 25.88 1.86
C CYS A 15 -0.48 25.53 1.71
N ARG A 16 -1.35 26.28 2.39
CA ARG A 16 -2.79 26.23 2.17
C ARG A 16 -3.26 27.51 1.51
N LEU A 17 -4.08 27.39 0.48
CA LEU A 17 -4.59 28.52 -0.28
C LEU A 17 -5.93 28.18 -0.94
N PRO A 18 -6.78 29.17 -1.25
CA PRO A 18 -8.00 28.91 -2.00
C PRO A 18 -7.70 28.52 -3.44
N VAL A 19 -8.31 27.43 -3.90
CA VAL A 19 -8.24 26.92 -5.27
C VAL A 19 -9.63 26.91 -5.88
N LYS A 20 -9.75 27.40 -7.10
CA LYS A 20 -10.97 27.42 -7.89
C LYS A 20 -11.23 26.01 -8.45
N ARG A 21 -12.32 25.37 -8.03
CA ARG A 21 -12.78 24.07 -8.55
C ARG A 21 -13.92 24.28 -9.54
N ASP A 22 -13.94 23.46 -10.59
CA ASP A 22 -15.05 23.40 -11.53
C ASP A 22 -16.01 22.27 -11.09
N LEU A 23 -17.24 22.64 -10.73
CA LEU A 23 -18.32 21.72 -10.40
C LEU A 23 -19.48 22.04 -11.33
N GLU A 24 -19.67 21.23 -12.37
CA GLU A 24 -20.85 21.32 -13.23
C GLU A 24 -21.09 22.75 -13.80
N GLY A 25 -20.01 23.48 -14.10
CA GLY A 25 -20.07 24.84 -14.65
C GLY A 25 -20.22 25.96 -13.62
N GLN A 26 -20.29 25.63 -12.31
CA GLN A 26 -20.17 26.60 -11.23
C GLN A 26 -18.75 26.55 -10.66
N TYR A 27 -18.12 27.72 -10.61
CA TYR A 27 -16.79 27.85 -10.05
C TYR A 27 -16.86 28.25 -8.58
N GLU A 28 -16.37 27.38 -7.71
CA GLU A 28 -16.35 27.62 -6.27
C GLU A 28 -14.92 27.52 -5.72
N TRP A 29 -14.59 28.45 -4.81
CA TRP A 29 -13.29 28.52 -4.16
C TRP A 29 -13.27 27.63 -2.93
N HIS A 30 -12.34 26.70 -2.90
CA HIS A 30 -12.16 25.77 -1.79
C HIS A 30 -10.74 25.90 -1.23
N LEU A 31 -10.59 25.82 0.09
CA LEU A 31 -9.27 25.78 0.70
C LEU A 31 -8.57 24.47 0.32
N ALA A 32 -7.35 24.55 -0.19
CA ALA A 32 -6.57 23.38 -0.57
C ALA A 32 -5.13 23.48 -0.07
N GLU A 33 -4.53 22.33 0.25
CA GLU A 33 -3.13 22.17 0.60
C GLU A 33 -2.32 21.79 -0.64
N VAL A 34 -1.23 22.50 -0.90
CA VAL A 34 -0.31 22.21 -2.01
C VAL A 34 0.60 21.07 -1.59
N LEU A 35 0.43 19.90 -2.21
CA LEU A 35 1.24 18.71 -1.92
C LEU A 35 2.50 18.63 -2.76
N SER A 36 2.46 19.11 -4.00
CA SER A 36 3.63 19.13 -4.90
C SER A 36 3.52 20.23 -5.94
N THR A 37 4.68 20.70 -6.40
CA THR A 37 4.79 21.71 -7.45
C THR A 37 5.66 21.17 -8.60
N ARG A 38 5.20 21.38 -9.84
CA ARG A 38 5.99 21.09 -11.05
C ARG A 38 6.00 22.31 -11.98
N GLU A 39 7.11 22.51 -12.67
CA GLU A 39 7.29 23.62 -13.62
C GLU A 39 7.75 23.05 -14.96
N ASN A 40 6.93 23.23 -16.01
CA ASN A 40 7.26 22.82 -17.37
C ASN A 40 7.15 24.03 -18.30
N ASN A 41 8.26 24.45 -18.92
CA ASN A 41 8.31 25.53 -19.93
C ASN A 41 7.59 26.82 -19.51
N GLY A 42 7.72 27.23 -18.24
CA GLY A 42 7.06 28.43 -17.68
C GLY A 42 5.63 28.22 -17.18
N ASN A 43 5.04 27.03 -17.37
CA ASN A 43 3.75 26.65 -16.80
C ASN A 43 3.95 25.96 -15.45
N CYS A 44 3.67 26.69 -14.36
CA CYS A 44 3.64 26.14 -13.01
C CYS A 44 2.31 25.43 -12.76
N MET A 45 2.40 24.17 -12.33
CA MET A 45 1.25 23.34 -11.95
C MET A 45 1.43 22.88 -10.50
N TYR A 46 0.34 22.82 -9.76
CA TYR A 46 0.31 22.49 -8.34
C TYR A 46 -0.61 21.29 -8.12
N TYR A 47 -0.12 20.23 -7.49
CA TYR A 47 -0.98 19.13 -7.05
C TYR A 47 -1.58 19.49 -5.71
N VAL A 48 -2.91 19.58 -5.65
CA VAL A 48 -3.62 20.11 -4.50
C VAL A 48 -4.56 19.08 -3.89
N HIS A 49 -4.63 19.09 -2.57
CA HIS A 49 -5.61 18.38 -1.79
C HIS A 49 -6.62 19.35 -1.19
N TYR A 50 -7.89 19.20 -1.53
CA TYR A 50 -8.95 20.06 -1.01
C TYR A 50 -9.25 19.69 0.46
N VAL A 51 -9.09 20.66 1.36
CA VAL A 51 -9.29 20.47 2.81
C VAL A 51 -10.75 20.08 3.07
N ASP A 52 -10.97 19.06 3.91
CA ASP A 52 -12.28 18.47 4.22
C ASP A 52 -12.96 17.71 3.07
N PHE A 53 -12.28 17.52 1.94
CA PHE A 53 -12.76 16.71 0.83
C PHE A 53 -12.01 15.38 0.69
N ASN A 54 -12.65 14.42 0.02
CA ASN A 54 -12.04 13.14 -0.28
C ASN A 54 -10.91 13.29 -1.31
N LYS A 55 -9.75 12.66 -1.04
CA LYS A 55 -8.55 12.65 -1.90
C LYS A 55 -8.78 12.23 -3.35
N ARG A 56 -9.89 11.53 -3.67
CA ARG A 56 -10.28 11.25 -5.06
C ARG A 56 -10.47 12.51 -5.92
N LEU A 57 -10.71 13.65 -5.28
CA LEU A 57 -10.85 14.95 -5.92
C LEU A 57 -9.52 15.68 -6.13
N ASP A 58 -8.41 15.15 -5.60
CA ASP A 58 -7.10 15.76 -5.74
C ASP A 58 -6.69 15.81 -7.22
N GLU A 59 -6.12 16.93 -7.62
CA GLU A 59 -5.81 17.21 -9.03
C GLU A 59 -4.61 18.13 -9.18
N TRP A 60 -4.09 18.19 -10.41
CA TRP A 60 -3.12 19.19 -10.81
C TRP A 60 -3.87 20.44 -11.28
N VAL A 61 -3.65 21.58 -10.61
CA VAL A 61 -4.21 22.88 -10.97
C VAL A 61 -3.13 23.82 -11.49
N ALA A 62 -3.47 24.68 -12.43
CA ALA A 62 -2.59 25.72 -12.95
C ALA A 62 -2.64 26.97 -12.05
N LYS A 63 -1.65 27.86 -12.23
CA LYS A 63 -1.47 29.08 -11.42
C LYS A 63 -2.67 30.04 -11.47
N ASP A 64 -3.44 30.03 -12.55
CA ASP A 64 -4.65 30.83 -12.74
C ASP A 64 -5.82 30.40 -11.83
N ARG A 65 -5.83 29.15 -11.37
CA ARG A 65 -6.86 28.61 -10.46
C ARG A 65 -6.54 28.80 -8.99
N VAL A 66 -5.45 29.48 -8.66
CA VAL A 66 -4.89 29.61 -7.30
C VAL A 66 -4.97 31.07 -6.85
N ASP A 67 -5.58 31.34 -5.70
CA ASP A 67 -5.58 32.68 -5.11
C ASP A 67 -4.36 32.88 -4.21
N LEU A 68 -3.36 33.61 -4.72
CA LEU A 68 -2.12 33.93 -4.03
C LEU A 68 -2.30 34.96 -2.89
N SER A 69 -3.41 35.69 -2.86
CA SER A 69 -3.62 36.75 -1.86
C SER A 69 -3.90 36.20 -0.47
N LYS A 70 -4.41 34.97 -0.38
CA LYS A 70 -4.84 34.30 0.87
C LYS A 70 -3.96 33.10 1.22
N ILE A 71 -2.69 33.13 0.83
CA ILE A 71 -1.76 32.04 1.12
C ILE A 71 -1.46 31.93 2.62
N GLN A 72 -1.63 30.73 3.16
CA GLN A 72 -1.25 30.36 4.52
C GLN A 72 0.01 29.50 4.43
N LEU A 73 1.14 30.05 4.88
CA LEU A 73 2.40 29.33 4.91
C LEU A 73 2.35 28.18 5.95
N PRO A 74 3.11 27.10 5.72
CA PRO A 74 3.18 26.00 6.69
C PRO A 74 3.67 26.55 8.02
N LYS A 75 2.92 26.30 9.10
CA LYS A 75 3.42 26.58 10.45
C LYS A 75 4.60 25.64 10.69
N LYS A 76 5.82 26.17 10.88
CA LYS A 76 6.93 25.37 11.41
C LYS A 76 6.52 24.86 12.79
N GLU A 77 6.18 23.58 12.91
CA GLU A 77 5.99 22.97 14.21
C GLU A 77 7.31 23.07 14.98
N LYS A 78 7.29 23.81 16.10
CA LYS A 78 8.34 23.71 17.10
C LYS A 78 8.17 22.36 17.76
N SER A 79 9.04 21.40 17.45
CA SER A 79 9.15 20.15 18.20
C SER A 79 9.49 20.49 19.65
N SER A 80 8.47 20.52 20.50
CA SER A 80 8.61 20.67 21.94
C SER A 80 8.02 19.44 22.63
N HIS A 81 8.60 18.28 22.35
CA HIS A 81 8.44 17.14 23.24
C HIS A 81 9.39 17.32 24.42
N LYS A 82 8.94 18.06 25.44
CA LYS A 82 9.40 17.83 26.81
C LYS A 82 8.91 16.44 27.21
N ARG A 83 9.85 15.52 27.44
CA ARG A 83 9.60 14.26 28.12
C ARG A 83 9.21 14.58 29.57
N SER A 84 7.99 14.26 29.97
CA SER A 84 7.68 13.98 31.37
C SER A 84 7.53 12.47 31.50
N ALA A 85 8.50 11.86 32.17
CA ALA A 85 8.38 10.51 32.68
C ALA A 85 7.29 10.52 33.76
N ASP A 86 6.16 9.89 33.48
CA ASP A 86 5.33 9.32 34.53
C ASP A 86 4.84 7.95 34.06
N SER A 87 5.32 6.94 34.77
CA SER A 87 5.18 5.52 34.52
C SER A 87 3.90 5.01 35.16
N ARG A 88 2.96 4.47 34.37
CA ARG A 88 1.88 3.61 34.88
C ARG A 88 1.57 2.44 33.93
N PRO A 89 1.13 1.29 34.48
CA PRO A 89 1.54 -0.02 33.99
C PRO A 89 0.61 -0.64 32.95
N CYS A 90 1.13 -1.69 32.32
CA CYS A 90 0.40 -2.62 31.46
C CYS A 90 -0.83 -3.22 32.17
N SER A 91 -1.91 -3.39 31.41
CA SER A 91 -3.13 -4.06 31.87
C SER A 91 -2.86 -5.51 32.27
N PRO A 92 -3.59 -6.06 33.27
CA PRO A 92 -3.35 -7.41 33.77
C PRO A 92 -3.87 -8.48 32.81
N ASP A 93 -3.10 -9.57 32.72
CA ASP A 93 -3.43 -10.80 32.01
C ASP A 93 -4.71 -11.45 32.56
N ARG A 94 -5.48 -12.04 31.66
CA ARG A 94 -6.75 -12.71 31.94
C ARG A 94 -6.46 -14.15 32.38
N GLU A 95 -6.66 -14.45 33.66
CA GLU A 95 -6.56 -15.80 34.22
C GLU A 95 -7.69 -16.71 33.73
N VAL A 96 -7.32 -17.92 33.32
CA VAL A 96 -8.23 -19.02 32.96
C VAL A 96 -8.62 -19.76 34.25
N ILE A 97 -9.90 -19.70 34.62
CA ILE A 97 -10.45 -20.49 35.72
C ILE A 97 -11.00 -21.80 35.15
N VAL A 98 -10.41 -22.92 35.56
CA VAL A 98 -10.95 -24.29 35.41
C VAL A 98 -11.06 -24.90 36.81
N ASN A 99 -12.26 -25.34 37.20
CA ASN A 99 -12.59 -26.33 38.22
C ASN A 99 -13.97 -26.89 37.80
N GLY A 100 -14.23 -28.18 37.53
CA GLY A 100 -14.00 -29.41 38.33
C GLY A 100 -15.29 -29.70 39.13
N ILE A 101 -15.98 -30.85 39.17
CA ILE A 101 -15.59 -32.27 39.36
C ILE A 101 -16.87 -33.17 39.23
N THR A 102 -16.78 -34.45 38.82
CA THR A 102 -17.16 -35.68 39.61
C THR A 102 -16.89 -37.04 38.90
N HIS A 103 -15.91 -37.76 39.46
CA HIS A 103 -15.64 -39.20 39.67
C HIS A 103 -16.30 -40.35 38.85
N SER A 104 -15.46 -41.30 38.38
CA SER A 104 -15.40 -42.71 38.90
C SER A 104 -14.22 -43.52 38.31
N ASP A 105 -13.70 -44.47 39.09
CA ASP A 105 -12.41 -45.18 39.03
C ASP A 105 -12.17 -46.22 37.91
N CYS A 106 -10.88 -46.50 37.59
CA CYS A 106 -10.16 -47.77 37.88
C CYS A 106 -8.93 -48.02 36.96
N GLN A 107 -7.83 -48.42 37.61
CA GLN A 107 -6.51 -48.83 37.09
C GLN A 107 -6.46 -50.36 36.78
N PRO A 108 -5.39 -51.00 36.21
CA PRO A 108 -3.98 -50.86 36.62
C PRO A 108 -2.86 -50.94 35.55
N ALA A 109 -1.66 -50.67 36.07
CA ALA A 109 -0.34 -50.43 35.48
C ALA A 109 0.39 -51.61 34.80
N VAL A 110 1.37 -51.31 33.94
CA VAL A 110 2.75 -51.87 34.00
C VAL A 110 3.79 -50.83 33.50
N LYS A 111 4.93 -50.81 34.20
CA LYS A 111 6.07 -49.88 34.17
C LYS A 111 7.12 -50.24 33.09
N LYS A 112 7.91 -49.27 32.62
CA LYS A 112 9.40 -49.21 32.76
C LYS A 112 10.02 -47.99 32.06
N ALA A 113 11.00 -47.40 32.74
CA ALA A 113 11.84 -46.27 32.35
C ALA A 113 13.28 -46.75 31.98
N PRO A 114 14.32 -45.89 31.98
CA PRO A 114 14.99 -45.36 30.79
C PRO A 114 16.44 -45.85 30.63
N ASN A 115 17.11 -45.54 29.51
CA ASN A 115 18.57 -45.72 29.41
C ASN A 115 19.28 -44.52 28.75
N LYS A 116 20.33 -44.04 29.42
CA LYS A 116 21.31 -43.03 29.00
C LYS A 116 22.70 -43.68 28.88
N PHE A 117 23.58 -43.00 28.12
CA PHE A 117 25.06 -43.03 28.06
C PHE A 117 25.74 -44.09 27.17
N PRO A 118 27.04 -43.93 26.75
CA PRO A 118 28.00 -42.83 26.97
C PRO A 118 28.80 -42.33 25.72
N ARG A 119 29.61 -41.28 25.94
CA ARG A 119 30.69 -40.74 25.09
C ARG A 119 31.94 -41.64 25.05
N LYS A 120 32.75 -41.55 23.99
CA LYS A 120 34.21 -41.79 24.03
C LYS A 120 34.98 -40.83 23.10
N ARG A 121 36.10 -40.33 23.62
CA ARG A 121 37.07 -39.36 23.03
C ARG A 121 38.19 -40.10 22.27
N LYS A 122 38.85 -39.42 21.32
CA LYS A 122 40.31 -39.56 21.10
C LYS A 122 40.90 -38.25 20.54
N ILE A 123 42.16 -38.02 20.92
CA ILE A 123 42.98 -36.79 20.88
C ILE A 123 44.01 -36.87 19.74
N VAL A 124 44.54 -35.71 19.29
CA VAL A 124 45.93 -35.35 18.84
C VAL A 124 45.82 -34.30 17.71
N ASP A 125 46.03 -33.00 17.99
CA ASP A 125 47.30 -32.21 17.91
C ASP A 125 47.58 -31.77 16.44
N GLY A 126 47.90 -30.54 16.05
CA GLY A 126 48.13 -29.23 16.68
C GLY A 126 48.49 -28.24 15.54
N THR A 127 48.46 -26.92 15.84
CA THR A 127 48.99 -25.75 15.06
C THR A 127 48.34 -25.43 13.69
N SER A 128 48.05 -24.20 13.27
CA SER A 128 48.26 -22.82 13.76
C SER A 128 47.46 -21.85 12.87
N ASP A 129 46.96 -20.78 13.48
CA ASP A 129 46.68 -19.42 12.98
C ASP A 129 45.73 -19.09 11.80
N GLU A 130 44.94 -18.05 12.10
CA GLU A 130 44.32 -17.02 11.23
C GLU A 130 42.80 -17.05 10.99
N VAL A 131 42.29 -15.82 11.07
CA VAL A 131 40.94 -15.31 11.21
C VAL A 131 40.16 -15.30 9.89
N ASP A 132 38.89 -15.73 9.89
CA ASP A 132 37.87 -15.10 9.02
C ASP A 132 36.43 -15.37 9.51
N SER A 133 35.56 -14.44 9.17
CA SER A 133 34.30 -14.07 9.80
C SER A 133 33.16 -15.00 9.38
N GLN A 134 32.57 -15.73 10.33
CA GLN A 134 31.36 -16.52 10.10
C GLN A 134 30.12 -15.61 10.03
N GLU A 135 29.55 -15.53 8.84
CA GLU A 135 28.24 -14.97 8.53
C GLU A 135 27.15 -15.87 9.16
N SER A 136 26.61 -15.44 10.30
CA SER A 136 25.47 -16.11 10.93
C SER A 136 24.17 -15.72 10.21
N GLU A 137 23.51 -16.70 9.61
CA GLU A 137 22.16 -16.59 9.05
C GLU A 137 21.18 -15.99 10.07
N ALA A 138 20.77 -14.74 9.86
CA ALA A 138 19.74 -14.10 10.65
C ALA A 138 18.36 -14.43 10.07
N ALA A 139 17.57 -15.16 10.86
CA ALA A 139 16.15 -15.38 10.63
C ALA A 139 15.39 -14.04 10.39
N PRO A 140 14.29 -14.04 9.60
CA PRO A 140 13.59 -12.81 9.25
C PRO A 140 13.00 -12.17 10.51
N ARG A 141 13.40 -10.93 10.81
CA ARG A 141 12.88 -10.18 11.96
C ARG A 141 11.44 -9.73 11.68
N GLN A 142 10.52 -10.15 12.55
CA GLN A 142 9.10 -9.82 12.55
C GLN A 142 8.84 -8.45 13.22
N THR A 143 9.50 -7.40 12.75
CA THR A 143 9.24 -6.03 13.19
C THR A 143 9.41 -5.09 12.00
N GLY A 144 8.29 -4.75 11.37
CA GLY A 144 8.21 -3.67 10.39
C GLY A 144 8.61 -2.35 11.05
N SER A 145 9.83 -1.89 10.77
CA SER A 145 10.35 -0.63 11.29
C SER A 145 9.87 0.53 10.43
N MET A 146 9.06 1.42 11.01
CA MET A 146 8.40 2.54 10.35
C MET A 146 9.30 3.73 9.96
N THR A 147 10.62 3.59 9.98
CA THR A 147 11.54 4.75 9.86
C THR A 147 11.95 5.10 8.43
N VAL A 148 11.59 4.29 7.42
CA VAL A 148 11.82 4.60 5.99
C VAL A 148 10.63 5.37 5.37
N HIS A 149 9.48 5.41 6.04
CA HIS A 149 8.21 5.84 5.44
C HIS A 149 8.08 7.34 5.19
N VAL A 150 8.88 8.23 5.78
CA VAL A 150 8.60 9.68 5.69
C VAL A 150 8.68 10.23 4.25
N ASN A 151 9.57 9.68 3.40
CA ASN A 151 9.67 10.09 2.00
C ASN A 151 8.73 9.30 1.07
N GLU A 152 8.51 8.01 1.31
CA GLU A 152 7.50 7.21 0.57
C GLU A 152 6.07 7.71 0.85
N ASP A 153 5.79 8.17 2.06
CA ASP A 153 4.51 8.75 2.48
C ASP A 153 4.21 10.08 1.78
N LYS A 154 5.22 10.79 1.29
CA LYS A 154 5.02 12.01 0.49
C LYS A 154 4.67 11.67 -0.95
N VAL A 155 5.43 10.76 -1.56
CA VAL A 155 5.20 10.33 -2.95
C VAL A 155 3.86 9.62 -3.09
N SER A 156 3.47 8.80 -2.11
CA SER A 156 2.20 8.05 -2.14
C SER A 156 0.95 8.91 -1.91
N ARG A 157 1.09 10.17 -1.49
CA ARG A 157 -0.02 11.14 -1.43
C ARG A 157 -0.43 11.67 -2.80
N ILE A 158 0.38 11.43 -3.82
CA ILE A 158 0.14 11.90 -5.19
C ILE A 158 -0.13 10.68 -6.06
N LYS A 159 -1.24 10.71 -6.79
CA LYS A 159 -1.52 9.64 -7.76
C LYS A 159 -0.48 9.64 -8.87
N ASN A 160 0.03 8.46 -9.19
CA ASN A 160 1.09 8.25 -10.18
C ASN A 160 0.57 7.78 -11.55
N ILE A 161 -0.67 7.29 -11.63
CA ILE A 161 -1.30 6.83 -12.86
C ILE A 161 -2.50 7.73 -13.17
N ASN A 162 -2.56 8.21 -14.41
CA ASN A 162 -3.62 9.12 -14.86
C ASN A 162 -4.91 8.39 -15.22
N CYS A 163 -4.79 7.27 -15.94
CA CYS A 163 -5.92 6.49 -16.43
C CYS A 163 -5.57 5.00 -16.52
N ILE A 164 -6.53 4.15 -16.21
CA ILE A 164 -6.47 2.70 -16.42
C ILE A 164 -7.57 2.33 -17.42
N GLU A 165 -7.25 1.51 -18.41
CA GLU A 165 -8.24 0.92 -19.32
C GLU A 165 -8.39 -0.57 -19.03
N VAL A 166 -9.62 -1.02 -18.73
CA VAL A 166 -9.96 -2.43 -18.47
C VAL A 166 -11.24 -2.76 -19.21
N GLY A 167 -11.18 -3.74 -20.12
CA GLY A 167 -12.30 -4.06 -21.00
C GLY A 167 -12.73 -2.83 -21.79
N LYS A 168 -14.03 -2.49 -21.73
CA LYS A 168 -14.61 -1.29 -22.37
C LYS A 168 -14.53 -0.02 -21.53
N TYR A 169 -13.95 -0.07 -20.33
CA TYR A 169 -14.00 1.02 -19.36
C TYR A 169 -12.67 1.73 -19.21
N ARG A 170 -12.74 3.06 -19.04
CA ARG A 170 -11.62 3.90 -18.62
C ARG A 170 -11.87 4.43 -17.22
N LEU A 171 -10.94 4.11 -16.32
CA LEU A 171 -11.01 4.42 -14.91
C LEU A 171 -9.96 5.46 -14.57
N LYS A 172 -10.34 6.47 -13.80
CA LYS A 172 -9.42 7.46 -13.23
C LYS A 172 -9.03 7.02 -11.82
N PRO A 173 -7.77 6.62 -11.56
CA PRO A 173 -7.30 6.27 -10.22
C PRO A 173 -7.49 7.41 -9.23
N TRP A 174 -7.78 7.07 -7.98
CA TRP A 174 -7.95 8.02 -6.88
C TRP A 174 -6.68 8.16 -6.05
N TYR A 175 -5.97 7.06 -5.84
CA TYR A 175 -4.78 7.00 -5.00
C TYR A 175 -3.57 6.50 -5.76
N PHE A 176 -2.39 6.70 -5.17
CA PHE A 176 -1.16 6.07 -5.61
C PHE A 176 -1.29 4.54 -5.58
N SER A 177 -0.81 3.89 -6.63
CA SER A 177 -0.61 2.43 -6.66
C SER A 177 0.79 2.10 -7.20
N PRO A 178 1.53 1.18 -6.55
CA PRO A 178 2.94 0.92 -6.84
C PRO A 178 3.14 0.04 -8.10
N TYR A 179 2.51 0.39 -9.22
CA TYR A 179 2.85 -0.20 -10.51
C TYR A 179 4.31 0.11 -10.89
N PRO A 180 4.94 -0.72 -11.74
CA PRO A 180 6.27 -0.44 -12.27
C PRO A 180 6.41 0.98 -12.81
N ILE A 181 7.50 1.66 -12.46
CA ILE A 181 7.69 3.10 -12.72
C ILE A 181 7.78 3.44 -14.21
N GLU A 182 8.09 2.46 -15.06
CA GLU A 182 8.05 2.62 -16.51
C GLU A 182 6.62 2.89 -17.00
N LEU A 183 5.61 2.38 -16.28
CA LEU A 183 4.20 2.55 -16.64
C LEU A 183 3.65 3.92 -16.26
N THR A 184 4.20 4.56 -15.23
CA THR A 184 3.76 5.88 -14.76
C THR A 184 4.07 6.99 -15.77
N LYS A 185 4.92 6.72 -16.76
CA LYS A 185 5.25 7.64 -17.85
C LYS A 185 4.15 7.72 -18.91
N TYR A 186 3.28 6.72 -18.99
CA TYR A 186 2.21 6.67 -19.98
C TYR A 186 0.93 7.33 -19.46
N SER A 187 0.13 7.88 -20.37
CA SER A 187 -1.17 8.47 -20.04
C SER A 187 -2.20 7.43 -19.63
N ILE A 188 -2.09 6.22 -20.19
CA ILE A 188 -3.03 5.11 -19.96
C ILE A 188 -2.23 3.82 -19.72
N VAL A 189 -2.56 3.11 -18.65
CA VAL A 189 -2.12 1.73 -18.40
C VAL A 189 -3.27 0.79 -18.77
N TYR A 190 -2.99 -0.24 -19.55
CA TYR A 190 -4.01 -1.16 -20.08
C TYR A 190 -3.97 -2.47 -19.30
N LEU A 191 -5.10 -2.97 -18.84
CA LEU A 191 -5.22 -4.25 -18.15
C LEU A 191 -6.09 -5.21 -18.96
N CYS A 192 -5.69 -6.47 -19.00
CA CYS A 192 -6.58 -7.55 -19.42
C CYS A 192 -7.71 -7.72 -18.41
N GLU A 193 -8.97 -7.71 -18.86
CA GLU A 193 -10.14 -7.88 -17.99
C GLU A 193 -10.18 -9.24 -17.29
N TRP A 194 -9.57 -10.27 -17.90
CA TRP A 194 -9.61 -11.64 -17.40
C TRP A 194 -8.50 -11.96 -16.41
N CYS A 195 -7.25 -11.63 -16.73
CA CYS A 195 -6.09 -11.99 -15.92
C CYS A 195 -5.48 -10.80 -15.14
N LEU A 196 -6.03 -9.61 -15.34
CA LEU A 196 -5.58 -8.33 -14.75
C LEU A 196 -4.13 -7.95 -15.08
N LYS A 197 -3.49 -8.65 -16.03
CA LYS A 197 -2.14 -8.31 -16.48
C LYS A 197 -2.13 -6.92 -17.08
N TYR A 198 -1.26 -6.07 -16.56
CA TYR A 198 -1.05 -4.71 -17.02
C TYR A 198 0.00 -4.66 -18.14
N VAL A 199 -0.20 -3.76 -19.10
CA VAL A 199 0.70 -3.51 -20.22
C VAL A 199 0.73 -2.03 -20.60
N LYS A 200 1.79 -1.61 -21.29
CA LYS A 200 2.08 -0.21 -21.62
C LYS A 200 1.31 0.35 -22.84
N SER A 201 0.71 -0.50 -23.67
CA SER A 201 0.04 -0.07 -24.90
C SER A 201 -1.08 -1.01 -25.32
N ILE A 202 -2.03 -0.48 -26.10
CA ILE A 202 -3.11 -1.25 -26.71
C ILE A 202 -2.60 -2.39 -27.60
N THR A 203 -1.51 -2.18 -28.35
CA THR A 203 -0.89 -3.21 -29.19
C THR A 203 -0.34 -4.39 -28.38
N CYS A 204 0.23 -4.10 -27.20
CA CYS A 204 0.65 -5.14 -26.25
C CYS A 204 -0.55 -5.89 -25.68
N LEU A 205 -1.65 -5.19 -25.40
CA LEU A 205 -2.89 -5.79 -24.90
C LEU A 205 -3.50 -6.74 -25.93
N GLN A 206 -3.64 -6.31 -27.18
CA GLN A 206 -4.16 -7.14 -28.27
C GLN A 206 -3.36 -8.44 -28.45
N ARG A 207 -2.02 -8.34 -28.45
CA ARG A 207 -1.15 -9.52 -28.52
C ARG A 207 -1.31 -10.44 -27.30
N HIS A 208 -1.54 -9.87 -26.13
CA HIS A 208 -1.82 -10.63 -24.93
C HIS A 208 -3.18 -11.34 -25.02
N LEU A 209 -4.24 -10.64 -25.43
CA LEU A 209 -5.59 -11.19 -25.58
C LEU A 209 -5.63 -12.36 -26.57
N ALA A 210 -4.85 -12.29 -27.66
CA ALA A 210 -4.70 -13.40 -28.61
C ALA A 210 -4.11 -14.68 -28.01
N LYS A 211 -3.41 -14.59 -26.87
CA LYS A 211 -2.75 -15.73 -26.19
C LYS A 211 -3.39 -16.06 -24.84
N CYS A 212 -4.16 -15.14 -24.26
CA CYS A 212 -4.76 -15.28 -22.94
C CYS A 212 -5.92 -16.27 -23.00
N GLN A 213 -5.82 -17.34 -22.23
CA GLN A 213 -6.83 -18.40 -22.16
C GLN A 213 -7.84 -18.18 -21.04
N LEU A 214 -7.59 -17.26 -20.10
CA LEU A 214 -8.51 -16.98 -19.00
C LEU A 214 -9.78 -16.28 -19.50
N ARG A 215 -10.92 -16.73 -19.00
CA ARG A 215 -12.27 -16.16 -19.23
C ARG A 215 -13.08 -16.03 -17.93
N TYR A 216 -12.40 -16.18 -16.81
CA TYR A 216 -12.93 -16.01 -15.46
C TYR A 216 -11.74 -15.95 -14.48
N PRO A 217 -11.93 -15.46 -13.24
CA PRO A 217 -10.88 -15.40 -12.25
C PRO A 217 -10.28 -16.79 -11.95
N PRO A 218 -8.95 -16.95 -11.85
CA PRO A 218 -8.31 -18.25 -11.66
C PRO A 218 -8.47 -18.74 -10.22
N GLY A 219 -9.58 -19.43 -9.95
CA GLY A 219 -9.94 -19.95 -8.64
C GLY A 219 -11.10 -20.93 -8.72
N ASN A 220 -11.58 -21.39 -7.57
CA ASN A 220 -12.73 -22.27 -7.50
C ASN A 220 -14.01 -21.43 -7.53
N GLU A 221 -14.94 -21.73 -8.43
CA GLU A 221 -16.30 -21.16 -8.37
C GLU A 221 -17.03 -21.79 -7.17
N ILE A 222 -17.18 -21.02 -6.08
CA ILE A 222 -17.76 -21.50 -4.82
C ILE A 222 -19.25 -21.13 -4.68
N TYR A 223 -19.74 -20.24 -5.54
CA TYR A 223 -21.13 -19.84 -5.59
C TYR A 223 -21.52 -19.45 -7.01
N ARG A 224 -22.72 -19.85 -7.42
CA ARG A 224 -23.34 -19.44 -8.68
C ARG A 224 -24.84 -19.29 -8.50
N LYS A 225 -25.38 -18.14 -8.90
CA LYS A 225 -26.83 -17.91 -8.99
C LYS A 225 -27.14 -17.00 -10.18
N SER A 226 -27.91 -17.52 -11.14
CA SER A 226 -28.22 -16.82 -12.39
C SER A 226 -26.93 -16.41 -13.13
N ASN A 227 -26.73 -15.12 -13.38
CA ASN A 227 -25.54 -14.56 -14.02
C ASN A 227 -24.46 -14.10 -13.03
N ILE A 228 -24.62 -14.31 -11.72
CA ILE A 228 -23.62 -13.93 -10.71
C ILE A 228 -22.87 -15.16 -10.20
N SER A 229 -21.54 -15.07 -10.15
CA SER A 229 -20.65 -16.10 -9.62
C SER A 229 -19.65 -15.50 -8.64
N PHE A 230 -19.20 -16.30 -7.65
CA PHE A 230 -18.05 -15.96 -6.80
C PHE A 230 -16.95 -16.99 -6.97
N PHE A 231 -15.73 -16.50 -7.17
CA PHE A 231 -14.52 -17.28 -7.25
C PHE A 231 -13.67 -17.08 -6.01
N GLU A 232 -13.32 -18.18 -5.34
CA GLU A 232 -12.31 -18.20 -4.28
C GLU A 232 -10.94 -18.43 -4.88
N ILE A 233 -10.03 -17.49 -4.65
CA ILE A 233 -8.67 -17.49 -5.19
C ILE A 233 -7.68 -17.52 -4.03
N ASP A 234 -6.88 -18.57 -3.98
CA ASP A 234 -5.74 -18.67 -3.08
C ASP A 234 -4.57 -17.82 -3.61
N GLY A 235 -4.18 -16.80 -2.85
CA GLY A 235 -3.13 -15.86 -3.23
C GLY A 235 -1.73 -16.47 -3.28
N ARG A 236 -1.49 -17.61 -2.62
CA ARG A 236 -0.25 -18.38 -2.74
C ARG A 236 -0.23 -19.18 -4.04
N LYS A 237 -1.36 -19.76 -4.45
CA LYS A 237 -1.46 -20.55 -5.69
C LYS A 237 -1.52 -19.66 -6.94
N ASN A 238 -2.22 -18.54 -6.86
CA ASN A 238 -2.49 -17.64 -8.01
C ASN A 238 -1.80 -16.28 -7.84
N LYS A 239 -0.52 -16.30 -7.45
CA LYS A 239 0.26 -15.12 -7.06
C LYS A 239 0.20 -13.97 -8.07
N SER A 240 0.36 -14.25 -9.36
CA SER A 240 0.33 -13.19 -10.38
C SER A 240 -1.04 -12.49 -10.48
N TYR A 241 -2.13 -13.25 -10.44
CA TYR A 241 -3.48 -12.68 -10.47
C TYR A 241 -3.76 -11.87 -9.19
N ALA A 242 -3.44 -12.44 -8.04
CA ALA A 242 -3.64 -11.79 -6.74
C ALA A 242 -2.84 -10.47 -6.60
N GLN A 243 -1.59 -10.44 -7.08
CA GLN A 243 -0.78 -9.23 -7.09
C GLN A 243 -1.35 -8.17 -8.04
N ASN A 244 -1.75 -8.56 -9.26
CA ASN A 244 -2.37 -7.64 -10.21
C ASN A 244 -3.68 -7.06 -9.66
N LEU A 245 -4.51 -7.89 -9.03
CA LEU A 245 -5.73 -7.48 -8.34
C LEU A 245 -5.43 -6.49 -7.21
N CYS A 246 -4.39 -6.77 -6.40
CA CYS A 246 -3.98 -5.86 -5.34
C CYS A 246 -3.51 -4.49 -5.84
N LEU A 247 -2.75 -4.46 -6.94
CA LEU A 247 -2.30 -3.22 -7.59
C LEU A 247 -3.49 -2.41 -8.11
N LEU A 248 -4.45 -3.07 -8.76
CA LEU A 248 -5.67 -2.41 -9.23
C LEU A 248 -6.51 -1.89 -8.06
N ALA A 249 -6.69 -2.69 -7.01
CA ALA A 249 -7.43 -2.27 -5.82
C ALA A 249 -6.77 -1.07 -5.12
N LYS A 250 -5.43 -1.03 -5.07
CA LYS A 250 -4.69 0.07 -4.44
C LYS A 250 -4.93 1.42 -5.14
N CYS A 251 -5.28 1.44 -6.42
CA CYS A 251 -5.69 2.67 -7.13
C CYS A 251 -6.94 3.33 -6.52
N PHE A 252 -7.75 2.57 -5.78
CA PHE A 252 -9.03 3.00 -5.24
C PHE A 252 -9.11 2.87 -3.71
N LEU A 253 -8.03 2.45 -3.05
CA LEU A 253 -7.92 2.33 -1.59
C LEU A 253 -6.72 3.12 -1.06
N ASP A 254 -6.97 4.02 -0.11
CA ASP A 254 -5.93 4.86 0.51
C ASP A 254 -4.97 4.00 1.36
N HIS A 255 -5.54 3.23 2.29
CA HIS A 255 -4.80 2.53 3.34
C HIS A 255 -4.52 1.04 3.06
N LYS A 256 -4.42 0.63 1.79
CA LYS A 256 -4.00 -0.74 1.45
C LYS A 256 -2.47 -0.83 1.50
N THR A 257 -1.95 -1.62 2.44
CA THR A 257 -0.50 -1.73 2.72
C THR A 257 0.16 -2.95 2.09
N LEU A 258 -0.60 -4.01 1.82
CA LEU A 258 -0.09 -5.26 1.25
C LEU A 258 -0.57 -5.43 -0.19
N TYR A 259 0.38 -5.52 -1.13
CA TYR A 259 0.11 -5.69 -2.55
C TYR A 259 1.02 -6.70 -3.27
N TYR A 260 2.21 -6.99 -2.73
CA TYR A 260 3.10 -8.03 -3.28
C TYR A 260 3.07 -9.34 -2.48
N ASP A 261 2.92 -9.25 -1.17
CA ASP A 261 2.76 -10.42 -0.31
C ASP A 261 1.29 -10.85 -0.26
N THR A 262 0.91 -11.73 -1.19
CA THR A 262 -0.47 -12.23 -1.35
C THR A 262 -0.66 -13.62 -0.77
N ASP A 263 0.43 -14.28 -0.38
CA ASP A 263 0.45 -15.66 0.09
C ASP A 263 -0.50 -15.94 1.29
N PRO A 264 -0.67 -15.04 2.28
CA PRO A 264 -1.56 -15.31 3.40
C PRO A 264 -3.04 -14.99 3.14
N PHE A 265 -3.42 -14.59 1.92
CA PHE A 265 -4.77 -14.10 1.61
C PHE A 265 -5.56 -15.04 0.70
N LEU A 266 -6.85 -15.18 1.01
CA LEU A 266 -7.89 -15.63 0.08
C LEU A 266 -8.59 -14.42 -0.51
N PHE A 267 -8.85 -14.45 -1.82
CA PHE A 267 -9.59 -13.41 -2.53
C PHE A 267 -10.92 -13.99 -3.01
N TYR A 268 -12.01 -13.30 -2.69
CA TYR A 268 -13.36 -13.63 -3.17
C TYR A 268 -13.75 -12.64 -4.25
N VAL A 269 -13.75 -13.09 -5.51
CA VAL A 269 -14.03 -12.25 -6.67
C VAL A 269 -15.44 -12.55 -7.17
N MET A 270 -16.31 -11.54 -7.11
CA MET A 270 -17.63 -11.59 -7.72
C MET A 270 -17.53 -11.24 -9.20
N THR A 271 -18.21 -12.00 -10.05
CA THR A 271 -18.32 -11.72 -11.49
C THR A 271 -19.77 -11.76 -11.94
N GLU A 272 -20.11 -10.93 -12.91
CA GLU A 272 -21.33 -11.03 -13.69
C GLU A 272 -20.99 -11.66 -15.05
N TYR A 273 -21.78 -12.65 -15.47
CA TYR A 273 -21.68 -13.31 -16.76
C TYR A 273 -22.52 -12.54 -17.78
N ASP A 274 -21.91 -12.17 -18.90
CA ASP A 274 -22.53 -11.47 -20.04
C ASP A 274 -22.65 -12.34 -21.31
#